data_AF-B4VXH6-F1
#
_entry.id   AF-B4VXH6-F1
#
_cell.length_a   1.000
_cell.length_b   1.000
_cell.length_c   1.000
_cell.angle_alpha   90.00
_cell.angle_beta   90.00
_cell.angle_gamma   90.00
#
_symmetry.space_group_name_H-M   'P 1'
#
loop_
_entity.id
_entity.type
_entity.pdbx_description
1 polymer ?
#
loop_
_entity_poly.entity_id
_entity_poly.type
_entity_poly.pdbx_seq_one_letter_code
_entity_poly.pdbx_strand_id
1 'polypeptide(L)'
;MTDKQAKRLGVKPYTQISPYLEKCCLIVSANVSYQNTTKDVKYLTGIDISSKTQQRIVHRQEFKLPIQDKPIQELSVDGEKIRLRTPPSEPCIWRDYKGIRIHEQVTEAFFQDSLAFSELGE
;
A
#
# COMPACT_ATOMS: atom_id res chain seq x y z
N MET A 1 18.91 10.80 -10.57
CA MET A 1 19.91 9.72 -10.48
C MET A 1 20.71 9.69 -11.78
N THR A 2 22.03 9.54 -11.73
CA THR A 2 22.88 9.50 -12.93
C THR A 2 22.94 8.09 -13.54
N ASP A 3 23.33 7.97 -14.82
CA ASP A 3 23.45 6.66 -15.49
C ASP A 3 24.45 5.72 -14.79
N LYS A 4 25.55 6.27 -14.28
CA LYS A 4 26.54 5.51 -13.51
C LYS A 4 25.92 4.94 -12.23
N GLN A 5 25.12 5.74 -11.52
CA GLN A 5 24.41 5.30 -10.32
C GLN A 5 23.33 4.26 -10.67
N ALA A 6 22.59 4.47 -11.75
CA ALA A 6 21.55 3.56 -12.22
C ALA A 6 22.12 2.17 -12.56
N LYS A 7 23.24 2.13 -13.30
CA LYS A 7 23.96 0.88 -13.59
C LYS A 7 24.44 0.18 -12.33
N ARG A 8 25.02 0.92 -11.38
CA ARG A 8 25.47 0.37 -10.10
C ARG A 8 24.34 -0.23 -9.27
N LEU A 9 23.15 0.37 -9.33
CA LEU A 9 21.96 -0.07 -8.59
C LEU A 9 21.15 -1.15 -9.34
N GLY A 10 21.53 -1.52 -10.56
CA GLY A 10 20.83 -2.53 -11.35
C GLY A 10 19.39 -2.13 -11.73
N VAL A 11 19.09 -0.83 -11.81
CA VAL A 11 17.73 -0.35 -12.11
C VAL A 11 17.51 -0.14 -13.60
N LYS A 12 16.24 -0.23 -14.02
CA LYS A 12 15.83 -0.05 -15.42
C LYS A 12 16.21 1.34 -15.94
N PRO A 13 16.51 1.48 -17.25
CA PRO A 13 16.69 2.78 -17.88
C PRO A 13 15.52 3.74 -17.59
N TYR A 14 15.81 5.04 -17.54
CA TYR A 14 14.84 6.10 -17.26
C TYR A 14 14.20 6.06 -15.84
N THR A 15 14.78 5.29 -14.93
CA THR A 15 14.40 5.33 -13.51
C THR A 15 15.03 6.56 -12.85
N GLN A 16 14.21 7.43 -12.23
CA GLN A 16 14.71 8.64 -11.57
C GLN A 16 14.83 8.49 -10.04
N ILE A 17 14.05 7.58 -9.46
CA ILE A 17 13.94 7.33 -8.02
C ILE A 17 14.80 6.12 -7.67
N SER A 18 15.64 6.23 -6.63
CA SER A 18 16.46 5.09 -6.21
C SER A 18 15.59 4.03 -5.52
N PRO A 19 15.97 2.73 -5.56
CA PRO A 19 15.20 1.68 -4.91
C PRO A 19 15.01 1.91 -3.40
N TYR A 20 15.99 2.51 -2.74
CA TYR A 20 15.90 2.83 -1.32
C TYR A 20 14.88 3.95 -1.05
N LEU A 21 14.88 5.00 -1.88
CA LEU A 21 13.90 6.09 -1.75
C LEU A 21 12.48 5.61 -2.05
N GLU A 22 12.33 4.69 -3.01
CA GLU A 22 11.04 4.03 -3.28
C GLU A 22 10.54 3.24 -2.07
N LYS A 23 11.41 2.49 -1.38
CA LYS A 23 11.05 1.82 -0.11
C LYS A 23 10.62 2.82 0.98
N CYS A 24 11.35 3.92 1.16
CA CYS A 24 10.94 4.96 2.11
C CYS A 24 9.56 5.52 1.77
N CYS A 25 9.28 5.75 0.49
CA CYS A 25 7.98 6.20 0.00
C CYS A 25 6.86 5.21 0.36
N LEU A 26 7.08 3.90 0.17
CA LEU A 26 6.11 2.86 0.55
C LEU A 26 5.85 2.84 2.06
N ILE A 27 6.90 2.87 2.88
CA ILE A 27 6.79 2.82 4.34
C ILE A 27 6.01 4.02 4.87
N VAL A 28 6.34 5.23 4.41
CA VAL A 28 5.66 6.44 4.88
C VAL A 28 4.21 6.46 4.38
N SER A 29 3.97 6.09 3.12
CA SER A 29 2.61 6.01 2.55
C SER A 29 1.70 4.99 3.24
N ALA A 30 2.27 3.97 3.87
CA ALA A 30 1.50 3.01 4.67
C ALA A 30 0.97 3.62 5.99
N ASN A 31 1.63 4.66 6.50
CA ASN A 31 1.30 5.28 7.78
C ASN A 31 0.46 6.56 7.65
N VAL A 32 0.59 7.27 6.52
CA VAL A 32 -0.08 8.56 6.29
C VAL A 32 -0.59 8.70 4.86
N SER A 33 -1.45 9.70 4.60
CA SER A 33 -1.93 9.97 3.25
C SER A 33 -0.80 10.31 2.27
N TYR A 34 -1.01 10.12 0.96
CA TYR A 34 0.00 10.48 -0.06
C TYR A 34 0.40 11.96 -0.02
N GLN A 35 -0.52 12.86 0.34
CA GLN A 35 -0.22 14.29 0.50
C GLN A 35 0.70 14.55 1.68
N ASN A 36 0.51 13.85 2.80
CA ASN A 36 1.39 13.98 3.96
C ASN A 36 2.72 13.25 3.72
N THR A 37 2.70 12.12 3.02
CA THR A 37 3.90 11.41 2.58
C THR A 37 4.85 12.32 1.80
N THR A 38 4.33 13.14 0.88
CA THR A 38 5.15 14.14 0.17
C THR A 38 5.87 15.09 1.13
N LYS A 39 5.19 15.57 2.18
CA LYS A 39 5.78 16.47 3.18
C LYS A 39 6.85 15.75 4.00
N ASP A 40 6.53 14.55 4.47
CA ASP A 40 7.40 13.78 5.37
C ASP A 40 8.65 13.30 4.64
N VAL A 41 8.53 12.77 3.42
CA VAL A 41 9.68 12.36 2.59
C VAL A 41 10.57 13.56 2.28
N LYS A 42 9.98 14.70 1.91
CA LYS A 42 10.74 15.93 1.65
C LYS A 42 11.48 16.41 2.90
N TYR A 43 10.84 16.37 4.06
CA TYR A 43 11.47 16.75 5.32
C TYR A 43 12.63 15.81 5.69
N LEU A 44 12.41 14.49 5.58
CA LEU A 44 13.38 13.47 6.00
C LEU A 44 14.57 13.33 5.04
N THR A 45 14.36 13.48 3.74
CA THR A 45 15.38 13.17 2.73
C THR A 45 15.80 14.38 1.88
N GLY A 46 15.12 15.51 2.01
CA GLY A 46 15.31 16.69 1.16
C GLY A 46 14.79 16.53 -0.28
N ILE A 47 14.15 15.40 -0.61
CA ILE A 47 13.71 15.10 -1.98
C ILE A 47 12.19 15.27 -2.08
N ASP A 48 11.75 16.05 -3.07
CA ASP A 48 10.33 16.27 -3.33
C ASP A 48 9.77 15.18 -4.25
N ILE A 49 8.80 14.41 -3.74
CA ILE A 49 8.08 13.38 -4.49
C ILE A 49 6.58 13.67 -4.37
N SER A 50 5.96 14.01 -5.50
CA SER A 50 4.54 14.38 -5.55
C SER A 50 3.62 13.25 -5.10
N SER A 51 2.47 13.61 -4.54
CA SER A 51 1.45 12.65 -4.08
C SER A 51 0.98 11.70 -5.17
N LYS A 52 0.87 12.17 -6.43
CA LYS A 52 0.55 11.33 -7.59
C LYS A 52 1.67 10.31 -7.89
N THR A 53 2.93 10.68 -7.67
CA THR A 53 4.06 9.75 -7.79
C THR A 53 4.05 8.74 -6.66
N GLN A 54 3.78 9.16 -5.42
CA GLN A 54 3.59 8.27 -4.27
C GLN A 54 2.51 7.22 -4.56
N GLN A 55 1.33 7.68 -5.00
CA GLN A 55 0.23 6.80 -5.40
C GLN A 55 0.68 5.80 -6.48
N ARG A 56 1.36 6.27 -7.52
CA ARG A 56 1.86 5.40 -8.58
C ARG A 56 2.89 4.38 -8.09
N ILE A 57 3.73 4.73 -7.13
CA ILE A 57 4.69 3.80 -6.51
C ILE A 57 3.95 2.68 -5.78
N VAL A 58 2.95 3.02 -4.96
CA VAL A 58 2.14 2.04 -4.21
C VAL A 58 1.34 1.14 -5.15
N HIS A 59 0.62 1.72 -6.12
CA HIS A 59 -0.24 0.96 -7.03
C HIS A 59 0.53 0.06 -8.02
N ARG A 60 1.85 0.25 -8.17
CA ARG A 60 2.71 -0.63 -8.99
C ARG A 60 3.24 -1.82 -8.22
N GLN A 61 3.12 -1.82 -6.90
CA GLN A 61 3.53 -2.97 -6.10
C GLN A 61 2.51 -4.10 -6.28
N GLU A 62 3.05 -5.29 -6.47
CA GLU A 62 2.26 -6.52 -6.43
C GLU A 62 2.31 -7.05 -5.00
N PHE A 63 1.20 -6.93 -4.28
CA PHE A 63 1.06 -7.50 -2.94
C PHE A 63 0.56 -8.93 -3.08
N LYS A 64 1.48 -9.89 -3.01
CA LYS A 64 1.14 -11.31 -3.11
C LYS A 64 0.41 -11.74 -1.85
N LEU A 65 -0.75 -12.35 -2.03
CA LEU A 65 -1.46 -12.98 -0.94
C LEU A 65 -0.63 -14.14 -0.38
N PRO A 66 -0.51 -14.26 0.95
CA PRO A 66 0.14 -15.41 1.55
C PRO A 66 -0.67 -16.68 1.28
N ILE A 67 0.01 -17.72 0.83
CA ILE A 67 -0.58 -19.07 0.68
C ILE A 67 -0.28 -19.83 1.96
N GLN A 68 -1.30 -20.48 2.54
CA GLN A 68 -1.15 -21.26 3.75
C GLN A 68 -1.57 -22.71 3.52
N ASP A 69 -0.58 -23.60 3.60
CA ASP A 69 -0.77 -25.05 3.40
C ASP A 69 -1.17 -25.79 4.68
N LYS A 70 -1.11 -25.12 5.83
CA LYS A 70 -1.43 -25.70 7.14
C LYS A 70 -2.90 -25.48 7.48
N PRO A 71 -3.55 -26.45 8.17
CA PRO A 71 -4.90 -26.26 8.68
C PRO A 71 -4.99 -25.02 9.57
N ILE A 72 -5.93 -24.14 9.26
CA ILE A 72 -6.23 -22.94 10.05
C ILE A 72 -7.11 -23.38 11.22
N GLN A 73 -6.59 -23.27 12.45
CA GLN A 73 -7.36 -23.60 13.65
C GLN A 73 -8.35 -22.49 13.99
N GLU A 74 -7.95 -21.25 13.79
CA GLU A 74 -8.73 -20.07 14.15
C GLU A 74 -8.43 -18.90 13.20
N LEU A 75 -9.48 -18.18 12.84
CA LEU A 75 -9.45 -17.01 11.98
C LEU A 75 -10.24 -15.87 12.66
N SER A 76 -9.68 -14.67 12.65
CA SER A 76 -10.39 -13.45 13.02
C SER A 76 -10.72 -12.65 11.78
N VAL A 77 -11.99 -12.25 11.64
CA VAL A 77 -12.47 -11.36 10.59
C VAL A 77 -12.96 -10.07 11.26
N ASP A 78 -12.39 -8.95 10.86
CA ASP A 78 -12.84 -7.63 11.28
C ASP A 78 -13.59 -6.94 10.13
N GLY A 79 -14.70 -6.30 10.46
CA GLY A 79 -15.60 -5.64 9.54
C GLY A 79 -15.84 -4.21 9.99
N GLU A 80 -15.05 -3.29 9.46
CA GLU A 80 -15.13 -1.88 9.81
C GLU A 80 -15.45 -1.02 8.58
N LYS A 81 -15.69 0.26 8.82
CA LYS A 81 -15.96 1.25 7.77
C LYS A 81 -14.80 2.19 7.59
N ILE A 82 -14.33 2.31 6.36
CA ILE A 82 -13.37 3.34 5.97
C ILE A 82 -14.12 4.60 5.50
N ARG A 83 -13.72 5.76 6.03
CA ARG A 83 -14.24 7.05 5.62
C ARG A 83 -13.50 7.58 4.40
N LEU A 84 -14.17 7.60 3.25
CA LEU A 84 -13.67 8.20 2.03
C LEU A 84 -13.97 9.71 2.00
N ARG A 85 -12.93 10.51 1.80
CA ARG A 85 -13.05 11.94 1.61
C ARG A 85 -13.47 12.23 0.17
N THR A 86 -14.57 12.95 0.03
CA THR A 86 -15.10 13.49 -1.23
C THR A 86 -14.60 14.92 -1.46
N PRO A 87 -14.80 15.49 -2.66
CA PRO A 87 -14.55 16.90 -2.92
C PRO A 87 -15.20 17.83 -1.88
N PRO A 88 -14.65 19.04 -1.68
CA PRO A 88 -15.28 20.04 -0.83
C PRO A 88 -16.73 20.27 -1.25
N SER A 89 -17.63 20.34 -0.26
CA SER A 89 -19.09 20.46 -0.41
C SER A 89 -19.88 19.16 -0.65
N GLU A 90 -19.22 18.01 -0.76
CA GLU A 90 -19.88 16.70 -0.75
C GLU A 90 -19.70 15.98 0.60
N PRO A 91 -20.71 15.26 1.11
CA PRO A 91 -20.57 14.47 2.33
C PRO A 91 -19.57 13.32 2.13
N CYS A 92 -18.79 13.01 3.17
CA CYS A 92 -17.91 11.85 3.15
C CYS A 92 -18.72 10.55 2.98
N ILE A 93 -18.15 9.61 2.22
CA ILE A 93 -18.76 8.31 1.99
C ILE A 93 -18.11 7.31 2.94
N TRP A 94 -18.91 6.47 3.59
CA TRP A 94 -18.41 5.34 4.37
C TRP A 94 -18.50 4.09 3.51
N ARG A 95 -17.42 3.31 3.43
CA ARG A 95 -17.41 2.03 2.74
C ARG A 95 -16.94 0.96 3.69
N ASP A 96 -17.55 -0.22 3.60
CA ASP A 96 -17.13 -1.37 4.38
C ASP A 96 -15.80 -1.91 3.83
N TYR A 97 -14.92 -2.33 4.74
CA TYR A 97 -13.76 -3.14 4.42
C TYR A 97 -13.78 -4.39 5.29
N LYS A 98 -13.01 -5.40 4.89
CA LYS A 98 -12.85 -6.63 5.66
C LYS A 98 -11.37 -6.90 5.91
N GLY A 99 -10.98 -6.96 7.18
CA GLY A 99 -9.67 -7.42 7.62
C GLY A 99 -9.71 -8.90 7.98
N ILE A 100 -8.68 -9.64 7.60
CA ILE A 100 -8.50 -11.05 7.93
C ILE A 100 -7.20 -11.17 8.71
N ARG A 101 -7.26 -11.79 9.89
CA ARG A 101 -6.07 -12.15 10.67
C ARG A 101 -6.10 -13.63 11.02
N ILE A 102 -5.15 -14.37 10.48
CA ILE A 102 -4.90 -15.77 10.84
C ILE A 102 -3.76 -15.78 11.85
N HIS A 103 -4.10 -15.73 13.14
CA HIS A 103 -3.14 -15.80 14.25
C HIS A 103 -1.91 -14.88 14.06
N GLU A 104 -0.70 -15.39 14.26
CA GLU A 104 0.58 -14.71 14.02
C GLU A 104 1.11 -14.93 12.59
N GLN A 105 0.30 -15.52 11.69
CA GLN A 105 0.75 -16.01 10.39
C GLN A 105 0.41 -15.06 9.25
N VAL A 106 -0.82 -14.53 9.24
CA VAL A 106 -1.33 -13.68 8.14
C VAL A 106 -2.12 -12.52 8.71
N THR A 107 -1.92 -11.33 8.16
CA THR A 107 -2.78 -10.16 8.39
C THR A 107 -2.96 -9.44 7.06
N GLU A 108 -4.17 -9.44 6.53
CA GLU A 108 -4.51 -8.85 5.24
C GLU A 108 -5.81 -8.05 5.34
N ALA A 109 -5.94 -7.01 4.52
CA ALA A 109 -7.15 -6.19 4.48
C ALA A 109 -7.63 -6.01 3.03
N PHE A 110 -8.91 -6.29 2.81
CA PHE A 110 -9.53 -6.27 1.50
C PHE A 110 -10.54 -5.13 1.41
N PHE A 111 -10.45 -4.36 0.32
CA PHE A 111 -11.35 -3.27 0.01
C PHE A 111 -12.16 -3.61 -1.24
N GLN A 112 -13.48 -3.71 -1.09
CA GLN A 112 -14.47 -3.93 -2.16
C GLN A 112 -14.37 -5.22 -2.97
N ASP A 113 -13.52 -6.17 -2.57
CA ASP A 113 -13.49 -7.46 -3.23
C ASP A 113 -14.51 -8.41 -2.60
N SER A 114 -15.74 -8.41 -3.11
CA SER A 114 -16.76 -9.38 -2.70
C SER A 114 -16.47 -10.78 -3.26
N LEU A 115 -15.61 -10.91 -4.29
CA LEU A 115 -15.24 -12.18 -4.91
C LEU A 115 -14.11 -12.89 -4.15
N ALA A 116 -13.17 -12.14 -3.56
CA ALA A 116 -12.08 -12.71 -2.75
C ALA A 116 -12.58 -13.54 -1.54
N PHE A 117 -13.81 -13.31 -1.06
CA PHE A 117 -14.40 -14.06 0.05
C PHE A 117 -15.22 -15.28 -0.39
N SER A 118 -15.70 -15.34 -1.63
CA SER A 118 -16.52 -16.47 -2.11
C SER A 118 -15.71 -17.72 -2.45
N GLU A 119 -14.39 -17.59 -2.62
CA GLU A 119 -13.49 -18.72 -2.94
C GLU A 119 -12.90 -19.40 -1.68
N LEU A 120 -13.19 -18.88 -0.48
CA LEU A 120 -12.70 -19.43 0.80
C LEU A 120 -13.75 -20.29 1.52
N GLY A 121 -14.85 -20.65 0.85
CA GLY A 121 -16.06 -21.21 1.47
C GLY A 121 -16.73 -22.36 0.73
N GLU A 122 -15.98 -23.15 -0.05
CA GLU A 122 -16.42 -24.49 -0.50
C GLU A 122 -15.42 -25.58 -0.04
#